data_AF-A0A3R6ZRZ9-F1
#
_entry.id   AF-A0A3R6ZRZ9-F1
#
_cell.length_a   1.000
_cell.length_b   1.000
_cell.length_c   1.000
_cell.angle_alpha   90.00
_cell.angle_beta   90.00
_cell.angle_gamma   90.00
#
_symmetry.space_group_name_H-M   'P 1'
#
loop_
_entity.id
_entity.type
_entity.pdbx_description
1 polymer ?
#
loop_
_entity_poly.entity_id
_entity_poly.type
_entity_poly.pdbx_seq_one_letter_code
_entity_poly.pdbx_strand_id
1 'polypeptide(L)'
;MGIIEAVSDLSYAWEIINDFMSILHTRVKRDPSCVILLRALFLKLASILDVPLTRIYQCKSSDVISVAEYYSGEIVDYVRRVMEIIPQSVFRILAGIIKLQTDHMKVIPVKIEANLLKNHAQLSERYRLARATNEVSKYTEGILAMKKTLLGILEVDPRQVLEEGLRKDIYGLRMWHEELSRVINYNVEAECNRYLKKKVYDRTSQFQSRAIPIPRFSPPPNDPSSINFMG
;
A
#
# COMPACT_ATOMS: atom_id res chain seq x y z
N MET A 1 -25.10 -34.41 6.34
CA MET A 1 -24.02 -33.40 6.26
C MET A 1 -23.56 -33.10 4.83
N GLY A 2 -23.72 -33.98 3.82
CA GLY A 2 -23.16 -33.74 2.48
C GLY A 2 -23.87 -32.74 1.54
N ILE A 3 -25.13 -32.36 1.81
CA ILE A 3 -25.88 -31.46 0.89
C ILE A 3 -25.33 -30.04 0.94
N ILE A 4 -25.02 -29.52 2.13
CA ILE A 4 -24.47 -28.17 2.30
C ILE A 4 -23.06 -28.09 1.70
N GLU A 5 -22.26 -29.14 1.85
CA GLU A 5 -20.92 -29.22 1.29
C GLU A 5 -20.96 -29.22 -0.24
N ALA A 6 -21.84 -30.03 -0.85
CA ALA A 6 -22.03 -30.07 -2.30
C ALA A 6 -22.57 -28.76 -2.88
N VAL A 7 -23.53 -28.11 -2.21
CA VAL A 7 -24.12 -26.84 -2.70
C VAL A 7 -23.18 -25.65 -2.47
N SER A 8 -22.32 -25.71 -1.43
CA SER A 8 -21.35 -24.66 -1.15
C SER A 8 -19.97 -24.92 -1.79
N ASP A 9 -19.83 -25.93 -2.64
CA ASP A 9 -18.58 -26.23 -3.31
C ASP A 9 -18.13 -25.03 -4.16
N LEU A 10 -16.93 -24.54 -3.87
CA LEU A 10 -16.32 -23.39 -4.53
C LEU A 10 -15.12 -23.82 -5.40
N SER A 11 -14.85 -25.13 -5.52
CA SER A 11 -13.71 -25.69 -6.25
C SER A 11 -13.58 -25.15 -7.68
N TYR A 12 -14.71 -24.92 -8.36
CA TYR A 12 -14.75 -24.43 -9.74
C TYR A 12 -14.64 -22.90 -9.87
N ALA A 13 -14.72 -22.15 -8.77
CA ALA A 13 -14.68 -20.69 -8.83
C ALA A 13 -13.27 -20.13 -9.07
N TRP A 14 -12.22 -20.97 -9.09
CA TRP A 14 -10.82 -20.58 -9.25
C TRP A 14 -10.61 -19.54 -10.36
N GLU A 15 -11.20 -19.79 -11.53
CA GLU A 15 -11.08 -18.92 -12.71
C GLU A 15 -11.73 -17.54 -12.52
N ILE A 16 -12.81 -17.46 -11.75
CA ILE A 16 -13.67 -16.26 -11.64
C ILE A 16 -13.27 -15.39 -10.44
N ILE A 17 -12.50 -15.92 -9.48
CA ILE A 17 -12.12 -15.21 -8.25
C ILE A 17 -11.45 -13.86 -8.55
N ASN A 18 -10.63 -13.79 -9.60
CA ASN A 18 -9.92 -12.55 -9.96
C ASN A 18 -10.88 -11.43 -10.39
N ASP A 19 -12.02 -11.74 -11.00
CA ASP A 19 -13.01 -10.74 -11.45
C ASP A 19 -13.66 -10.01 -10.25
N PHE A 20 -13.80 -10.71 -9.12
CA PHE A 20 -14.37 -10.16 -7.90
C PHE A 20 -13.44 -9.19 -7.17
N MET A 21 -12.14 -9.15 -7.51
CA MET A 21 -11.16 -8.29 -6.83
C MET A 21 -11.57 -6.82 -6.87
N SER A 22 -12.01 -6.33 -8.03
CA SER A 22 -12.46 -4.95 -8.23
C SER A 22 -13.67 -4.60 -7.35
N ILE A 23 -14.60 -5.54 -7.22
CA ILE A 23 -15.83 -5.41 -6.42
C ILE A 23 -15.47 -5.38 -4.93
N LEU A 24 -14.59 -6.27 -4.48
CA LEU A 24 -14.12 -6.32 -3.10
C LEU A 24 -13.40 -5.03 -2.71
N HIS A 25 -12.46 -4.56 -3.53
CA HIS A 25 -11.77 -3.30 -3.30
C HIS A 25 -12.74 -2.11 -3.24
N THR A 26 -13.71 -2.04 -4.15
CA THR A 26 -14.71 -0.97 -4.16
C THR A 26 -15.58 -1.00 -2.91
N ARG A 27 -15.97 -2.20 -2.46
CA ARG A 27 -16.80 -2.37 -1.27
C ARG A 27 -16.06 -1.99 0.01
N VAL A 28 -14.79 -2.40 0.14
CA VAL A 28 -13.93 -2.05 1.29
C VAL A 28 -13.64 -0.55 1.34
N LYS A 29 -13.49 0.12 0.19
CA LYS A 29 -13.35 1.59 0.12
C LYS A 29 -14.61 2.32 0.55
N ARG A 30 -15.78 1.80 0.19
CA ARG A 30 -17.06 2.42 0.51
C ARG A 30 -17.46 2.22 1.97
N ASP A 31 -17.20 1.03 2.52
CA ASP A 31 -17.56 0.68 3.89
C ASP A 31 -16.39 -0.01 4.61
N PRO A 32 -15.71 0.68 5.54
CA PRO A 32 -14.61 0.13 6.34
C PRO A 32 -15.03 -1.08 7.20
N SER A 33 -16.31 -1.16 7.61
CA SER A 33 -16.79 -2.25 8.46
C SER A 33 -16.82 -3.60 7.73
N CYS A 34 -16.82 -3.60 6.39
CA CYS A 34 -16.75 -4.82 5.59
C CYS A 34 -15.43 -5.59 5.75
N VAL A 35 -14.37 -4.97 6.29
CA VAL A 35 -13.08 -5.64 6.54
C VAL A 35 -13.25 -6.86 7.45
N ILE A 36 -14.15 -6.79 8.44
CA ILE A 36 -14.41 -7.92 9.35
C ILE A 36 -14.98 -9.13 8.59
N LEU A 37 -15.78 -8.89 7.56
CA LEU A 37 -16.41 -9.94 6.75
C LEU A 37 -15.43 -10.61 5.78
N LEU A 38 -14.33 -9.94 5.41
CA LEU A 38 -13.31 -10.52 4.54
C LEU A 38 -12.72 -11.80 5.15
N ARG A 39 -12.67 -11.93 6.48
CA ARG A 39 -12.18 -13.14 7.13
C ARG A 39 -13.04 -14.36 6.80
N ALA A 40 -14.37 -14.19 6.80
CA ALA A 40 -15.29 -15.27 6.42
C ALA A 40 -15.12 -15.66 4.95
N LEU A 41 -14.90 -14.66 4.07
CA LEU A 41 -14.58 -14.91 2.66
C LEU A 41 -13.27 -15.69 2.50
N PHE A 42 -12.20 -15.30 3.20
CA PHE A 42 -10.91 -15.97 3.10
C PHE A 42 -10.96 -17.41 3.59
N LEU A 43 -11.66 -17.67 4.71
CA LEU A 43 -11.93 -19.03 5.17
C LEU A 43 -12.69 -19.85 4.12
N LYS A 44 -13.62 -19.22 3.39
CA LYS A 44 -14.35 -19.91 2.33
C LYS A 44 -13.47 -20.16 1.10
N LEU A 45 -12.58 -19.25 0.75
CA LEU A 45 -11.60 -19.44 -0.33
C LEU A 45 -10.62 -20.59 -0.01
N ALA A 46 -10.24 -20.77 1.25
CA ALA A 46 -9.40 -21.90 1.67
C ALA A 46 -10.05 -23.26 1.31
N SER A 47 -11.37 -23.37 1.44
CA SER A 47 -12.11 -24.61 1.15
C SER A 47 -12.05 -25.06 -0.32
N ILE A 48 -11.59 -24.20 -1.24
CA ILE A 48 -11.41 -24.53 -2.66
C ILE A 48 -10.39 -25.67 -2.83
N LEU A 49 -9.39 -25.76 -1.95
CA LEU A 49 -8.31 -26.74 -2.05
C LEU A 49 -8.66 -28.08 -1.38
N ASP A 50 -9.66 -28.13 -0.51
CA ASP A 50 -9.95 -29.33 0.29
C ASP A 50 -10.31 -30.54 -0.58
N VAL A 51 -11.21 -30.37 -1.55
CA VAL A 51 -11.66 -31.45 -2.43
C VAL A 51 -10.55 -31.90 -3.40
N PRO A 52 -9.87 -31.01 -4.14
CA PRO A 52 -8.76 -31.39 -5.01
C PRO A 52 -7.61 -32.09 -4.27
N LEU A 53 -7.18 -31.56 -3.12
CA LEU A 53 -6.07 -32.14 -2.36
C LEU A 53 -6.44 -33.51 -1.78
N THR A 54 -7.67 -33.68 -1.29
CA THR A 54 -8.16 -34.98 -0.81
C THR A 54 -8.15 -36.02 -1.93
N ARG A 55 -8.53 -35.64 -3.16
CA ARG A 55 -8.50 -36.55 -4.33
C ARG A 55 -7.07 -36.96 -4.70
N ILE A 56 -6.12 -36.01 -4.72
CA ILE A 56 -4.71 -36.32 -5.02
C ILE A 56 -4.12 -37.23 -3.93
N TYR A 57 -4.47 -36.97 -2.67
CA TYR A 57 -4.07 -37.81 -1.53
C TYR A 57 -4.61 -39.24 -1.65
N GLN A 58 -5.88 -39.40 -2.04
CA GLN A 58 -6.48 -40.71 -2.29
C GLN A 58 -5.80 -41.47 -3.44
N CYS A 59 -5.30 -40.76 -4.46
CA CYS A 59 -4.49 -41.32 -5.54
C CYS A 59 -3.07 -41.72 -5.11
N LYS A 60 -2.66 -41.45 -3.87
CA LYS A 60 -1.31 -41.71 -3.33
C LYS A 60 -0.19 -41.10 -4.18
N SER A 61 -0.43 -39.94 -4.77
CA SER A 61 0.62 -39.21 -5.49
C SER A 61 1.67 -38.66 -4.52
N SER A 62 2.94 -38.64 -4.94
CA SER A 62 4.03 -37.99 -4.21
C SER A 62 3.89 -36.46 -4.17
N ASP A 63 3.14 -35.90 -5.12
CA ASP A 63 3.12 -34.46 -5.41
C ASP A 63 2.06 -33.70 -4.60
N VAL A 64 1.37 -34.37 -3.67
CA VAL A 64 0.31 -33.75 -2.83
C VAL A 64 0.85 -32.51 -2.12
N ILE A 65 2.06 -32.59 -1.56
CA ILE A 65 2.66 -31.51 -0.77
C ILE A 65 3.02 -30.32 -1.66
N SER A 66 3.68 -30.57 -2.79
CA SER A 66 4.10 -29.50 -3.72
C SER A 66 2.90 -28.78 -4.34
N VAL A 67 1.86 -29.52 -4.70
CA VAL A 67 0.60 -28.96 -5.20
C VAL A 67 -0.10 -28.15 -4.11
N ALA A 68 -0.20 -28.68 -2.89
CA ALA A 68 -0.80 -27.95 -1.77
C ALA A 68 -0.07 -26.64 -1.47
N GLU A 69 1.26 -26.66 -1.49
CA GLU A 69 2.09 -25.48 -1.23
C GLU A 69 1.91 -24.41 -2.31
N TYR A 70 1.98 -24.79 -3.58
CA TYR A 70 1.81 -23.86 -4.70
C TYR A 70 0.44 -23.17 -4.69
N TYR A 71 -0.65 -23.95 -4.63
CA TYR A 71 -2.00 -23.37 -4.68
C TYR A 71 -2.37 -22.64 -3.39
N SER A 72 -1.86 -23.07 -2.22
CA SER A 72 -2.02 -22.28 -0.99
C SER A 72 -1.31 -20.93 -1.14
N GLY A 73 -0.12 -20.89 -1.76
CA GLY A 73 0.60 -19.66 -2.08
C GLY A 73 -0.21 -18.69 -2.93
N GLU A 74 -0.80 -19.18 -4.02
CA GLU A 74 -1.65 -18.36 -4.92
C GLU A 74 -2.88 -17.77 -4.18
N ILE A 75 -3.52 -18.54 -3.30
CA ILE A 75 -4.63 -18.04 -2.47
C ILE A 75 -4.13 -16.96 -1.51
N VAL A 76 -2.99 -17.19 -0.86
CA VAL A 76 -2.38 -16.21 0.04
C VAL A 76 -2.05 -14.92 -0.70
N ASP A 77 -1.50 -14.99 -1.91
CA ASP A 77 -1.18 -13.83 -2.73
C ASP A 77 -2.44 -13.09 -3.19
N TYR A 78 -3.50 -13.79 -3.54
CA TYR A 78 -4.81 -13.19 -3.78
C TYR A 78 -5.32 -12.44 -2.55
N VAL A 79 -5.28 -13.07 -1.37
CA VAL A 79 -5.74 -12.47 -0.10
C VAL A 79 -4.89 -11.25 0.28
N ARG A 80 -3.56 -11.30 0.10
CA ARG A 80 -2.66 -10.15 0.28
C ARG A 80 -3.06 -8.99 -0.63
N ARG A 81 -3.28 -9.24 -1.94
CA ARG A 81 -3.75 -8.22 -2.90
C ARG A 81 -5.11 -7.60 -2.51
N VAL A 82 -6.03 -8.39 -1.97
CA VAL A 82 -7.31 -7.86 -1.45
C VAL A 82 -7.07 -6.95 -0.24
N MET A 83 -6.15 -7.30 0.65
CA MET A 83 -5.85 -6.52 1.86
C MET A 83 -4.99 -5.27 1.60
N GLU A 84 -4.20 -5.21 0.54
CA GLU A 84 -3.39 -4.03 0.16
C GLU A 84 -4.24 -2.75 0.00
N ILE A 85 -5.53 -2.88 -0.28
CA ILE A 85 -6.42 -1.71 -0.40
C ILE A 85 -6.64 -0.97 0.92
N ILE A 86 -6.46 -1.66 2.06
CA ILE A 86 -6.69 -1.10 3.38
C ILE A 86 -5.61 -0.06 3.74
N PRO A 87 -4.29 -0.37 3.74
CA PRO A 87 -3.26 0.63 4.02
C PRO A 87 -3.34 1.81 3.06
N GLN A 88 -3.58 1.59 1.76
CA GLN A 88 -3.76 2.67 0.78
C GLN A 88 -4.92 3.61 1.15
N SER A 89 -6.05 3.05 1.58
CA SER A 89 -7.23 3.84 1.99
C SER A 89 -6.96 4.62 3.28
N VAL A 90 -6.27 4.00 4.25
CA VAL A 90 -5.85 4.66 5.49
C VAL A 90 -4.93 5.84 5.20
N PHE A 91 -3.90 5.67 4.37
CA PHE A 91 -3.00 6.77 3.99
C PHE A 91 -3.71 7.91 3.28
N ARG A 92 -4.68 7.59 2.41
CA ARG A 92 -5.47 8.63 1.73
C ARG A 92 -6.28 9.47 2.72
N ILE A 93 -6.87 8.84 3.75
CA ILE A 93 -7.61 9.56 4.79
C ILE A 93 -6.65 10.39 5.66
N LEU A 94 -5.50 9.82 6.04
CA LEU A 94 -4.46 10.53 6.80
C LEU A 94 -3.92 11.74 6.05
N ALA A 95 -3.67 11.63 4.75
CA ALA A 95 -3.27 12.77 3.91
C ALA A 95 -4.35 13.86 3.89
N GLY A 96 -5.62 13.46 3.82
CA GLY A 96 -6.76 14.38 3.96
C GLY A 96 -6.80 15.08 5.33
N ILE A 97 -6.49 14.36 6.41
CA ILE A 97 -6.38 14.90 7.77
C ILE A 97 -5.25 15.93 7.87
N ILE A 98 -4.07 15.62 7.33
CA ILE A 98 -2.92 16.55 7.31
C ILE A 98 -3.32 17.83 6.56
N LYS A 99 -3.94 17.70 5.39
CA LYS A 99 -4.40 18.86 4.62
C LYS A 99 -5.43 19.71 5.39
N LEU A 100 -6.39 19.07 6.06
CA LEU A 100 -7.36 19.76 6.93
C LEU A 100 -6.67 20.50 8.09
N GLN A 101 -5.64 19.90 8.69
CA GLN A 101 -4.87 20.50 9.77
C GLN A 101 -4.01 21.68 9.31
N THR A 102 -3.37 21.58 8.15
CA THR A 102 -2.44 22.61 7.64
C THR A 102 -3.16 23.79 6.97
N ASP A 103 -4.18 23.53 6.15
CA ASP A 103 -4.77 24.56 5.28
C ASP A 103 -6.02 25.21 5.89
N HIS A 104 -6.81 24.46 6.67
CA HIS A 104 -8.17 24.87 7.06
C HIS A 104 -8.33 25.19 8.56
N MET A 105 -7.61 24.49 9.44
CA MET A 105 -7.67 24.78 10.87
C MET A 105 -6.77 25.96 11.24
N LYS A 106 -7.34 26.92 11.97
CA LYS A 106 -6.62 28.11 12.43
C LYS A 106 -6.11 27.86 13.84
N VAL A 107 -4.90 28.32 14.12
CA VAL A 107 -4.34 28.24 15.47
C VAL A 107 -5.19 29.10 16.42
N ILE A 108 -5.53 28.55 17.58
CA ILE A 108 -6.30 29.26 18.60
C ILE A 108 -5.36 30.23 19.35
N PRO A 109 -5.72 31.52 19.48
CA PRO A 109 -4.90 32.47 20.22
C PRO A 109 -4.99 32.24 21.73
N VAL A 110 -3.98 32.71 22.47
CA VAL A 110 -3.86 32.49 23.93
C VAL A 110 -4.95 33.22 24.74
N LYS A 111 -5.53 34.29 24.19
CA LYS A 111 -6.66 35.04 24.78
C LYS A 111 -7.78 35.15 23.76
N ILE A 112 -9.01 34.87 24.18
CA ILE A 112 -10.21 34.87 23.34
C ILE A 112 -11.32 35.61 24.08
N GLU A 113 -12.00 36.52 23.39
CA GLU A 113 -13.22 37.15 23.91
C GLU A 113 -14.39 36.15 23.90
N ALA A 114 -15.22 36.19 24.95
CA ALA A 114 -16.36 35.27 25.12
C ALA A 114 -17.30 35.22 23.90
N ASN A 115 -17.47 36.35 23.21
CA ASN A 115 -18.37 36.47 22.05
C ASN A 115 -17.81 35.81 20.78
N LEU A 116 -16.48 35.66 20.67
CA LEU A 116 -15.81 35.09 19.49
C LEU A 116 -15.49 33.60 19.64
N LEU A 117 -15.74 33.00 20.81
CA LEU A 117 -15.46 31.60 21.10
C LEU A 117 -16.08 30.64 20.08
N LYS A 118 -17.31 30.90 19.64
CA LYS A 118 -18.02 30.05 18.66
C LYS A 118 -17.34 30.07 17.29
N ASN A 119 -16.77 31.21 16.89
CA ASN A 119 -16.04 31.35 15.64
C ASN A 119 -14.67 30.65 15.71
N HIS A 120 -13.98 30.75 16.85
CA HIS A 120 -12.70 30.07 17.09
C HIS A 120 -12.83 28.56 17.37
N ALA A 121 -14.01 28.07 17.74
CA ALA A 121 -14.26 26.65 17.96
C ALA A 121 -14.14 25.82 16.67
N GLN A 122 -14.35 26.41 15.49
CA GLN A 122 -14.25 25.76 14.18
C GLN A 122 -14.94 24.37 14.14
N LEU A 123 -16.18 24.30 14.62
CA LEU A 123 -16.91 23.03 14.84
C LEU A 123 -17.01 22.16 13.58
N SER A 124 -17.19 22.77 12.40
CA SER A 124 -17.29 22.04 11.13
C SER A 124 -16.01 21.27 10.80
N GLU A 125 -14.86 21.94 10.88
CA GLU A 125 -13.57 21.33 10.53
C GLU A 125 -13.15 20.30 11.58
N ARG A 126 -13.42 20.56 12.87
CA ARG A 126 -13.18 19.58 13.93
C ARG A 126 -14.08 18.35 13.81
N TYR A 127 -15.32 18.52 13.38
CA TYR A 127 -16.20 17.38 13.09
C TYR A 127 -15.68 16.55 11.92
N ARG A 128 -15.22 17.20 10.84
CA ARG A 128 -14.60 16.51 9.69
C ARG A 128 -13.34 15.74 10.11
N LEU A 129 -12.49 16.35 10.93
CA LEU A 129 -11.31 15.71 11.51
C LEU A 129 -11.72 14.47 12.33
N ALA A 130 -12.64 14.62 13.27
CA ALA A 130 -13.11 13.52 14.12
C ALA A 130 -13.73 12.39 13.30
N ARG A 131 -14.50 12.72 12.26
CA ARG A 131 -15.07 11.74 11.33
C ARG A 131 -13.99 10.97 10.58
N ALA A 132 -13.01 11.66 10.01
CA ALA A 132 -11.91 11.03 9.29
C ALA A 132 -11.07 10.13 10.22
N THR A 133 -10.76 10.59 11.43
CA THR A 133 -10.06 9.78 12.44
C THR A 133 -10.85 8.54 12.83
N ASN A 134 -12.18 8.65 13.01
CA ASN A 134 -13.04 7.51 13.29
C ASN A 134 -13.06 6.50 12.12
N GLU A 135 -13.08 6.98 10.86
CA GLU A 135 -12.99 6.11 9.68
C GLU A 135 -11.66 5.33 9.67
N VAL A 136 -10.53 5.96 10.02
CA VAL A 136 -9.23 5.26 10.20
C VAL A 136 -9.30 4.24 11.32
N SER A 137 -9.89 4.59 12.48
CA SER A 137 -10.05 3.67 13.60
C SER A 137 -10.84 2.41 13.22
N LYS A 138 -11.91 2.53 12.41
CA LYS A 138 -12.68 1.39 11.92
C LYS A 138 -11.87 0.44 11.06
N TYR A 139 -10.99 0.95 10.19
CA TYR A 139 -10.08 0.10 9.41
C TYR A 139 -9.12 -0.67 10.31
N THR A 140 -8.51 0.01 11.29
CA THR A 140 -7.59 -0.62 12.23
C THR A 140 -8.27 -1.66 13.11
N GLU A 141 -9.46 -1.35 13.63
CA GLU A 141 -10.26 -2.30 14.41
C GLU A 141 -10.66 -3.52 13.57
N GLY A 142 -11.07 -3.30 12.32
CA GLY A 142 -11.38 -4.37 11.37
C GLY A 142 -10.21 -5.33 11.18
N ILE A 143 -9.00 -4.81 10.94
CA ILE A 143 -7.79 -5.64 10.79
C ILE A 143 -7.43 -6.34 12.10
N LEU A 144 -7.50 -5.66 13.25
CA LEU A 144 -7.16 -6.25 14.55
C LEU A 144 -8.15 -7.35 14.96
N ALA A 145 -9.42 -7.21 14.57
CA ALA A 145 -10.46 -8.22 14.79
C ALA A 145 -10.28 -9.45 13.89
N MET A 146 -9.61 -9.31 12.75
CA MET A 146 -9.23 -10.44 11.92
C MET A 146 -8.13 -11.24 12.63
N LYS A 147 -8.51 -12.41 13.15
CA LYS A 147 -7.55 -13.39 13.65
C LYS A 147 -6.72 -13.93 12.49
N LYS A 148 -5.52 -14.45 12.80
CA LYS A 148 -4.74 -15.23 11.86
C LYS A 148 -5.62 -16.32 11.24
N THR A 149 -5.51 -16.46 9.93
CA THR A 149 -6.39 -17.33 9.16
C THR A 149 -5.54 -18.35 8.41
N LEU A 150 -5.84 -19.62 8.64
CA LEU A 150 -5.22 -20.73 7.91
C LEU A 150 -5.88 -20.83 6.53
N LEU A 151 -5.07 -20.76 5.48
CA LEU A 151 -5.44 -20.85 4.07
C LEU A 151 -4.71 -22.05 3.47
N GLY A 152 -5.39 -23.20 3.43
CA GLY A 152 -4.77 -24.47 3.06
C GLY A 152 -3.71 -24.86 4.07
N ILE A 153 -2.45 -24.91 3.64
CA ILE A 153 -1.31 -25.22 4.52
C ILE A 153 -0.55 -23.98 5.01
N LEU A 154 -0.90 -22.78 4.53
CA LEU A 154 -0.24 -21.53 4.87
C LEU A 154 -1.10 -20.67 5.80
N GLU A 155 -0.49 -19.98 6.75
CA GLU A 155 -1.19 -19.05 7.63
C GLU A 155 -0.97 -17.61 7.18
N VAL A 156 -2.03 -16.81 7.16
CA VAL A 156 -1.96 -15.38 6.89
C VAL A 156 -2.29 -14.58 8.14
N ASP A 157 -1.35 -13.72 8.52
CA ASP A 157 -1.53 -12.72 9.58
C ASP A 157 -1.89 -11.36 8.96
N PRO A 158 -3.13 -10.87 9.15
CA PRO A 158 -3.56 -9.56 8.67
C PRO A 158 -2.72 -8.40 9.23
N ARG A 159 -2.16 -8.55 10.44
CA ARG A 159 -1.31 -7.52 11.06
C ARG A 159 -0.01 -7.33 10.30
N GLN A 160 0.60 -8.45 9.90
CA GLN A 160 1.83 -8.42 9.13
C GLN A 160 1.59 -7.77 7.76
N VAL A 161 0.48 -8.05 7.09
CA VAL A 161 0.16 -7.44 5.79
C VAL A 161 -0.07 -5.94 5.92
N LEU A 162 -0.69 -5.47 7.01
CA LEU A 162 -0.79 -4.04 7.30
C LEU A 162 0.59 -3.42 7.49
N GLU A 163 1.44 -3.99 8.34
CA GLU A 163 2.79 -3.49 8.58
C GLU A 163 3.63 -3.46 7.30
N GLU A 164 3.56 -4.50 6.48
CA GLU A 164 4.23 -4.58 5.19
C GLU A 164 3.71 -3.50 4.23
N GLY A 165 2.40 -3.28 4.16
CA GLY A 165 1.80 -2.22 3.35
C GLY A 165 2.23 -0.82 3.81
N LEU A 166 2.20 -0.55 5.12
CA LEU A 166 2.68 0.71 5.71
C LEU A 166 4.17 0.93 5.42
N ARG A 167 4.98 -0.13 5.54
CA ARG A 167 6.41 -0.10 5.26
C ARG A 167 6.68 0.18 3.79
N LYS A 168 5.98 -0.50 2.87
CA LYS A 168 6.15 -0.32 1.43
C LYS A 168 5.94 1.13 1.01
N ASP A 169 4.87 1.77 1.50
CA ASP A 169 4.54 3.15 1.14
C ASP A 169 5.53 4.17 1.73
N ILE A 170 5.93 4.04 3.00
CA ILE A 170 6.85 4.97 3.66
C ILE A 170 8.27 4.86 3.08
N TYR A 171 8.79 3.64 2.96
CA TYR A 171 10.16 3.43 2.51
C TYR A 171 10.28 3.69 1.00
N GLY A 172 9.25 3.36 0.22
CA GLY A 172 9.19 3.69 -1.20
C GLY A 172 9.25 5.20 -1.45
N LEU A 173 8.47 5.97 -0.69
CA LEU A 173 8.49 7.43 -0.78
C LEU A 173 9.84 8.02 -0.34
N ARG A 174 10.43 7.51 0.75
CA ARG A 174 11.75 7.97 1.23
C ARG A 174 12.85 7.67 0.21
N MET A 175 12.89 6.45 -0.32
CA MET A 175 13.85 6.04 -1.33
C MET A 175 13.71 6.91 -2.58
N TRP A 176 12.48 7.16 -3.04
CA TRP A 176 12.24 8.04 -4.18
C TRP A 176 12.71 9.47 -3.92
N HIS A 177 12.44 10.03 -2.75
CA HIS A 177 12.88 11.37 -2.37
C HIS A 177 14.42 11.47 -2.28
N GLU A 178 15.08 10.49 -1.66
CA GLU A 178 16.54 10.42 -1.55
C GLU A 178 17.19 10.31 -2.94
N GLU A 179 16.70 9.41 -3.79
CA GLU A 179 17.24 9.22 -5.14
C GLU A 179 16.94 10.40 -6.07
N LEU A 180 15.74 10.98 -5.99
CA LEU A 180 15.41 12.17 -6.78
C LEU A 180 16.27 13.36 -6.36
N SER A 181 16.42 13.60 -5.06
CA SER A 181 17.29 14.65 -4.54
C SER A 181 18.74 14.42 -4.99
N ARG A 182 19.22 13.17 -4.95
CA ARG A 182 20.55 12.81 -5.44
C ARG A 182 20.73 13.13 -6.93
N VAL A 183 19.76 12.77 -7.77
CA VAL A 183 19.80 13.03 -9.23
C VAL A 183 19.73 14.52 -9.53
N ILE A 184 18.84 15.27 -8.89
CA ILE A 184 18.70 16.71 -9.10
C ILE A 184 19.98 17.42 -8.68
N ASN A 185 20.49 17.15 -7.47
CA ASN A 185 21.69 17.81 -6.98
C ASN A 185 22.94 17.47 -7.82
N TYR A 186 23.05 16.25 -8.35
CA TYR A 186 24.09 15.89 -9.29
C TYR A 186 24.02 16.72 -10.59
N ASN A 187 22.81 16.88 -11.16
CA ASN A 187 22.63 17.65 -12.39
C ASN A 187 22.90 19.15 -12.16
N VAL A 188 22.46 19.71 -11.04
CA VAL A 188 22.76 21.09 -10.63
C VAL A 188 24.26 21.29 -10.41
N GLU A 189 24.96 20.33 -9.79
CA GLU A 189 26.42 20.38 -9.64
C GLU A 189 27.12 20.37 -11.01
N ALA A 190 26.62 19.58 -11.96
CA ALA A 190 27.14 19.52 -13.33
C ALA A 190 26.96 20.84 -14.11
N GLU A 191 25.87 21.56 -13.91
CA GLU A 191 25.67 22.91 -14.47
C GLU A 191 26.55 23.96 -13.79
N CYS A 192 26.61 23.95 -12.45
CA CYS A 192 27.42 24.87 -11.65
C CYS A 192 28.92 24.74 -11.98
N ASN A 193 29.37 23.58 -12.43
CA ASN A 193 30.75 23.37 -12.90
C ASN A 193 31.18 24.32 -14.03
N ARG A 194 30.25 24.89 -14.81
CA ARG A 194 30.56 25.94 -15.79
C ARG A 194 31.09 27.22 -15.14
N TYR A 195 30.62 27.53 -13.94
CA TYR A 195 30.90 28.77 -13.22
C TYR A 195 32.00 28.62 -12.16
N LEU A 196 32.36 27.39 -11.79
CA LEU A 196 33.38 27.10 -10.78
C LEU A 196 34.80 27.13 -11.37
N LYS A 197 35.71 27.82 -10.66
CA LYS A 197 37.15 27.81 -10.98
C LYS A 197 37.78 26.42 -10.81
N LYS A 198 37.29 25.65 -9.83
CA LYS A 198 37.69 24.24 -9.60
C LYS A 198 36.54 23.34 -10.01
N LYS A 199 36.72 22.60 -11.10
CA LYS A 199 35.70 21.68 -11.63
C LYS A 199 35.58 20.44 -10.74
N VAL A 200 34.35 20.03 -10.46
CA VAL A 200 34.00 18.79 -9.77
C VAL A 200 33.76 17.72 -10.83
N TYR A 201 34.57 16.67 -10.82
CA TYR A 201 34.44 15.54 -11.73
C TYR A 201 33.56 14.44 -11.13
N ASP A 202 32.98 13.58 -11.96
CA ASP A 202 32.03 12.54 -11.52
C ASP A 202 32.57 11.62 -10.41
N ARG A 203 33.88 11.32 -10.43
CA ARG A 203 34.54 10.50 -9.40
C ARG A 203 34.64 11.20 -8.05
N THR A 204 34.55 12.52 -8.05
CA THR A 204 34.68 13.40 -6.89
C THR A 204 33.32 13.96 -6.46
N SER A 205 32.28 13.80 -7.28
CA SER A 205 30.92 14.21 -6.98
C SER A 205 30.37 13.40 -5.80
N GLN A 206 29.77 14.09 -4.83
CA GLN A 206 29.20 13.47 -3.64
C GLN A 206 27.89 12.71 -3.95
N PHE A 207 27.24 13.05 -5.07
CA PHE A 207 25.96 12.47 -5.48
C PHE A 207 26.12 11.24 -6.37
N GLN A 208 27.34 10.96 -6.84
CA GLN A 208 27.62 9.80 -7.67
C GLN A 208 27.94 8.56 -6.84
N SER A 209 27.15 7.50 -7.03
CA SER A 209 27.34 6.21 -6.34
C SER A 209 28.11 5.22 -7.21
N ARG A 210 28.99 4.42 -6.60
CA ARG A 210 29.73 3.35 -7.29
C ARG A 210 28.85 2.14 -7.63
N ALA A 211 27.83 1.87 -6.82
CA ALA A 211 26.94 0.73 -7.02
C ALA A 211 25.82 1.05 -8.02
N ILE A 212 25.30 2.29 -8.00
CA ILE A 212 24.19 2.73 -8.86
C ILE A 212 24.53 4.11 -9.44
N PRO A 213 25.28 4.17 -10.56
CA PRO A 213 25.69 5.43 -11.16
C PRO A 213 24.52 6.16 -11.82
N ILE A 214 24.49 7.49 -11.71
CA ILE A 214 23.55 8.34 -12.45
C ILE A 214 24.03 8.39 -13.90
N PRO A 215 23.20 7.99 -14.89
CA PRO A 215 23.59 8.00 -16.29
C PRO A 215 23.65 9.43 -16.84
N ARG A 216 24.60 9.68 -17.73
CA ARG A 216 24.62 10.88 -18.58
C ARG A 216 24.07 10.53 -19.95
N PHE A 217 23.23 11.42 -20.48
CA PHE A 217 22.70 11.31 -21.83
C PHE A 217 23.42 12.28 -22.75
N SER A 218 23.56 11.91 -24.03
CA SER A 218 24.10 12.81 -25.05
C SER A 218 23.11 13.94 -25.33
N PRO A 219 23.58 15.19 -25.51
CA PRO A 219 22.71 16.31 -25.80
C PRO A 219 21.99 16.11 -27.15
N PRO A 220 20.76 16.62 -27.29
CA PRO A 220 20.02 16.54 -28.54
C PRO A 220 20.73 17.35 -29.64
N PRO A 221 20.63 16.92 -30.92
CA PRO A 221 21.34 17.56 -32.03
C PRO A 221 20.94 19.02 -32.28
N ASN A 222 19.77 19.44 -31.78
CA ASN A 222 19.25 20.79 -31.91
C ASN A 222 19.75 21.76 -30.82
N ASP A 223 20.35 21.26 -29.73
CA ASP A 223 20.90 22.09 -28.65
C ASP A 223 22.19 21.52 -28.07
N PRO A 224 23.35 21.81 -28.70
CA PRO A 224 24.66 21.36 -28.21
C PRO A 224 25.16 22.11 -26.98
N SER A 225 24.43 23.16 -26.53
CA SER A 225 24.82 23.96 -25.37
C SER A 225 24.33 23.36 -24.05
N SER A 226 23.30 22.52 -24.13
CA SER A 226 22.73 21.83 -22.98
C SER A 226 23.63 20.73 -22.44
N ILE A 227 23.80 20.70 -21.11
CA ILE A 227 24.66 19.72 -20.43
C ILE A 227 23.83 18.55 -19.91
N ASN A 228 22.58 18.80 -19.55
CA ASN A 228 21.64 17.82 -19.00
C ASN A 228 20.19 18.18 -19.41
N PHE A 229 19.19 17.50 -18.84
CA PHE A 229 17.77 17.76 -19.15
C PHE A 229 17.19 19.07 -18.57
N MET A 230 17.92 19.70 -17.64
CA MET A 230 17.52 20.94 -16.96
C MET A 230 17.97 22.19 -17.74
N GLY A 231 19.00 22.09 -18.59
CA GLY A 231 19.42 23.16 -19.50
C GLY A 231 20.89 23.13 -19.88
#